data_AF-A0A5D0RCN8-F1
#
_entry.id   AF-A0A5D0RCN8-F1
#
_cell.length_a   1.000
_cell.length_b   1.000
_cell.length_c   1.000
_cell.angle_alpha   90.00
_cell.angle_beta   90.00
_cell.angle_gamma   90.00
#
_symmetry.space_group_name_H-M   'P 1'
#
loop_
_entity.id
_entity.type
_entity.pdbx_description
1 polymer ?
#
loop_
_entity_poly.entity_id
_entity_poly.type
_entity_poly.pdbx_seq_one_letter_code
_entity_poly.pdbx_strand_id
1 'polypeptide(L)'
;MIRNIFLLTIILAVVSSCKNEKQEGQDYVNSATIDKQQNHPGKKLMEVNCYVCHSPTANHDERIAPPMAAIKNHYLSEGITKADFIRDIESYVKNPTEANSKMPGAVRRFGVMPKAQYPENTITQIADYIFDYDIDQPEWFDDHVKEQGGKGLGNMNRSGKQNMKKQQAFLRDSAMSYEEIGLKYAMSTQAELGKNLMGTIQKKGTLAAVEFCNVAAYPLTDSMSVVQNANIKRVSDKPRNPNNQANNQELKYIAQFKASVAAKKEPKAIVEETDDTVQFYYPISTNTMCLQCHGKNIEPEVYKSIKALYPMDEAIGYMENEVRGIWSISFDK
;
A
#
# COMPACT_ATOMS: atom_id res chain seq x y z
N MET A 1 -33.69 33.38 -89.23
CA MET A 1 -34.33 33.91 -88.00
C MET A 1 -33.76 33.14 -86.82
N ILE A 2 -32.95 33.82 -85.97
CA ILE A 2 -32.94 33.81 -84.48
C ILE A 2 -33.14 32.42 -83.81
N ARG A 3 -32.35 31.88 -82.87
CA ARG A 3 -31.40 32.39 -81.85
C ARG A 3 -30.56 31.23 -81.30
N ASN A 4 -29.37 31.54 -80.78
CA ASN A 4 -28.43 30.71 -80.03
C ASN A 4 -29.04 29.79 -78.95
N ILE A 5 -28.47 28.59 -78.78
CA ILE A 5 -28.30 27.95 -77.47
C ILE A 5 -26.89 27.38 -77.38
N PHE A 6 -26.15 27.87 -76.37
CA PHE A 6 -24.84 27.42 -75.91
C PHE A 6 -24.86 25.93 -75.56
N LEU A 7 -23.99 25.12 -76.16
CA LEU A 7 -23.65 23.77 -75.70
C LEU A 7 -22.21 23.80 -75.17
N LEU A 8 -22.10 23.90 -73.86
CA LEU A 8 -20.86 23.83 -73.10
C LEU A 8 -20.37 22.37 -73.12
N THR A 9 -19.23 22.14 -73.75
CA THR A 9 -18.50 20.86 -73.72
C THR A 9 -18.00 20.60 -72.30
N ILE A 10 -18.57 19.59 -71.64
CA ILE A 10 -18.10 19.06 -70.35
C ILE A 10 -16.84 18.22 -70.61
N ILE A 11 -15.69 18.77 -70.22
CA ILE A 11 -14.41 18.08 -70.14
C ILE A 11 -14.43 17.21 -68.88
N LEU A 12 -14.29 15.90 -69.07
CA LEU A 12 -14.20 14.90 -68.01
C LEU A 12 -12.82 15.00 -67.33
N ALA A 13 -12.72 15.75 -66.23
CA ALA A 13 -11.55 15.75 -65.36
C ALA A 13 -11.68 14.61 -64.34
N VAL A 14 -10.85 13.59 -64.50
CA VAL A 14 -10.67 12.49 -63.54
C VAL A 14 -9.98 13.06 -62.31
N VAL A 15 -10.73 13.21 -61.20
CA VAL A 15 -10.15 13.51 -59.89
C VAL A 15 -9.92 12.21 -59.12
N SER A 16 -8.65 11.81 -59.02
CA SER A 16 -8.20 10.80 -58.05
C SER A 16 -8.34 11.37 -56.64
N SER A 17 -9.44 11.04 -55.96
CA SER A 17 -9.61 11.28 -54.53
C SER A 17 -9.07 10.08 -53.76
N CYS A 18 -7.79 10.13 -53.38
CA CYS A 18 -7.29 9.27 -52.32
C CYS A 18 -7.93 9.72 -51.00
N LYS A 19 -8.85 8.89 -50.51
CA LYS A 19 -9.51 9.05 -49.23
C LYS A 19 -8.43 8.91 -48.15
N ASN A 20 -8.12 10.00 -47.47
CA ASN A 20 -7.19 10.01 -46.36
C ASN A 20 -7.81 9.18 -45.22
N GLU A 21 -7.29 7.98 -45.01
CA GLU A 21 -7.67 7.09 -43.92
C GLU A 21 -7.25 7.76 -42.61
N LYS A 22 -8.24 8.22 -41.83
CA LYS A 22 -7.99 8.57 -40.44
C LYS A 22 -7.54 7.30 -39.74
N GLN A 23 -6.27 7.22 -39.40
CA GLN A 23 -5.79 6.30 -38.38
C GLN A 23 -6.48 6.68 -37.06
N GLU A 24 -7.56 5.96 -36.73
CA GLU A 24 -7.97 5.78 -35.35
C GLU A 24 -6.83 5.07 -34.63
N GLY A 25 -6.06 5.82 -33.86
CA GLY A 25 -5.12 5.26 -32.90
C GLY A 25 -5.90 4.47 -31.86
N GLN A 26 -5.98 3.15 -32.06
CA GLN A 26 -6.42 2.23 -31.03
C GLN A 26 -5.32 2.18 -29.96
N ASP A 27 -5.54 2.88 -28.84
CA ASP A 27 -4.81 2.71 -27.58
C ASP A 27 -5.11 1.32 -27.00
N TYR A 28 -4.62 0.27 -27.65
CA TYR A 28 -4.53 -1.04 -27.02
C TYR A 28 -3.35 -1.01 -26.05
N VAL A 29 -3.66 -1.00 -24.76
CA VAL A 29 -2.65 -1.29 -23.74
C VAL A 29 -2.11 -2.69 -24.04
N ASN A 30 -0.79 -2.78 -24.24
CA ASN A 30 -0.15 -4.06 -24.49
C ASN A 30 -0.37 -4.98 -23.28
N SER A 31 -1.13 -6.05 -23.44
CA SER A 31 -1.40 -7.02 -22.36
C SER A 31 -0.11 -7.51 -21.69
N ALA A 32 1.00 -7.56 -22.43
CA ALA A 32 2.31 -7.96 -21.92
C ALA A 32 2.95 -6.92 -20.97
N THR A 33 2.66 -5.62 -21.11
CA THR A 33 3.17 -4.60 -20.17
C THR A 33 2.35 -4.56 -18.89
N ILE A 34 1.03 -4.76 -18.97
CA ILE A 34 0.16 -4.94 -17.79
C ILE A 34 0.60 -6.18 -17.00
N ASP A 35 0.80 -7.31 -17.68
CA ASP A 35 1.20 -8.57 -17.05
C ASP A 35 2.56 -8.44 -16.34
N LYS A 36 3.55 -7.81 -17.00
CA LYS A 36 4.85 -7.52 -16.37
C LYS A 36 4.75 -6.60 -15.15
N GLN A 37 3.87 -5.61 -15.18
CA GLN A 37 3.66 -4.71 -14.04
C GLN A 37 3.00 -5.44 -12.86
N GLN A 38 1.97 -6.25 -13.12
CA GLN A 38 1.26 -7.00 -12.07
C GLN A 38 2.17 -8.04 -11.43
N ASN A 39 2.99 -8.72 -12.24
CA ASN A 39 3.87 -9.81 -11.77
C ASN A 39 5.21 -9.32 -11.21
N HIS A 40 5.47 -8.01 -11.21
CA HIS A 40 6.71 -7.48 -10.65
C HIS A 40 6.73 -7.66 -9.12
N PRO A 41 7.74 -8.33 -8.52
CA PRO A 41 7.73 -8.65 -7.09
C PRO A 41 7.71 -7.39 -6.21
N GLY A 42 8.35 -6.31 -6.66
CA GLY A 42 8.33 -5.00 -5.99
C GLY A 42 6.94 -4.42 -5.77
N LYS A 43 5.97 -4.71 -6.63
CA LYS A 43 4.58 -4.25 -6.48
C LYS A 43 3.95 -4.83 -5.22
N LYS A 44 3.95 -6.17 -5.11
CA LYS A 44 3.41 -6.88 -3.95
C LYS A 44 4.15 -6.51 -2.67
N LEU A 45 5.47 -6.40 -2.73
CA LEU A 45 6.28 -5.97 -1.59
C LEU A 45 5.90 -4.55 -1.13
N MET A 46 5.63 -3.62 -2.05
CA MET A 46 5.21 -2.25 -1.72
C MET A 46 3.82 -2.23 -1.09
N GLU A 47 2.87 -2.98 -1.66
CA GLU A 47 1.51 -3.10 -1.14
C GLU A 47 1.50 -3.64 0.30
N VAL A 48 2.34 -4.63 0.59
CA VAL A 48 2.47 -5.23 1.94
C VAL A 48 3.22 -4.33 2.92
N ASN A 49 4.36 -3.77 2.50
CA ASN A 49 5.28 -3.12 3.42
C ASN A 49 5.07 -1.61 3.56
N CYS A 50 4.47 -0.94 2.57
CA CYS A 50 4.44 0.53 2.50
C CYS A 50 3.03 1.12 2.60
N TYR A 51 2.00 0.44 2.07
CA TYR A 51 0.66 1.03 1.93
C TYR A 51 -0.09 1.22 3.25
N VAL A 52 0.35 0.57 4.33
CA VAL A 52 -0.17 0.82 5.69
C VAL A 52 -0.17 2.32 6.02
N CYS A 53 0.86 3.04 5.59
CA CYS A 53 0.99 4.49 5.78
C CYS A 53 0.88 5.27 4.47
N HIS A 54 1.40 4.72 3.37
CA HIS A 54 1.54 5.39 2.07
C HIS A 54 0.45 4.99 1.06
N SER A 55 -0.74 4.64 1.56
CA SER A 55 -1.88 4.13 0.78
C SER A 55 -2.22 5.01 -0.45
N PRO A 56 -2.58 4.41 -1.59
CA PRO A 56 -3.03 5.12 -2.78
C PRO A 56 -4.49 5.58 -2.70
N THR A 57 -5.25 5.26 -1.65
CA THR A 57 -6.69 5.56 -1.59
C THR A 57 -7.09 6.49 -0.43
N ALA A 58 -6.18 6.76 0.52
CA ALA A 58 -6.53 7.54 1.69
C ALA A 58 -6.85 9.01 1.36
N ASN A 59 -7.87 9.56 2.04
CA ASN A 59 -8.29 10.96 1.94
C ASN A 59 -7.13 11.90 2.30
N HIS A 60 -7.01 13.03 1.59
CA HIS A 60 -5.93 14.00 1.77
C HIS A 60 -5.63 14.37 3.24
N ASP A 61 -6.65 14.69 4.05
CA ASP A 61 -6.47 15.29 5.38
C ASP A 61 -6.20 14.24 6.47
N GLU A 62 -6.68 13.02 6.26
CA GLU A 62 -6.61 11.95 7.26
C GLU A 62 -5.39 11.03 7.11
N ARG A 63 -4.53 11.27 6.12
CA ARG A 63 -3.34 10.44 5.92
C ARG A 63 -2.28 10.73 6.98
N ILE A 64 -1.49 9.71 7.26
CA ILE A 64 -0.37 9.76 8.20
C ILE A 64 1.01 9.81 7.51
N ALA A 65 1.07 9.66 6.18
CA ALA A 65 2.31 9.74 5.39
C ALA A 65 2.02 10.16 3.92
N PRO A 66 2.99 10.71 3.14
CA PRO A 66 2.82 11.05 1.71
C PRO A 66 2.35 9.83 0.88
N PRO A 67 1.53 9.98 -0.18
CA PRO A 67 1.23 8.83 -1.04
C PRO A 67 2.50 8.38 -1.77
N MET A 68 2.61 7.09 -2.10
CA MET A 68 3.79 6.58 -2.84
C MET A 68 4.02 7.32 -4.16
N ALA A 69 2.95 7.78 -4.83
CA ALA A 69 3.04 8.63 -6.02
C ALA A 69 3.80 9.94 -5.78
N ALA A 70 3.63 10.57 -4.60
CA ALA A 70 4.42 11.75 -4.24
C ALA A 70 5.89 11.39 -4.04
N ILE A 71 6.17 10.25 -3.38
CA ILE A 71 7.55 9.78 -3.18
C ILE A 71 8.23 9.57 -4.53
N LYS A 72 7.58 8.87 -5.47
CA LYS A 72 8.08 8.71 -6.83
C LYS A 72 8.41 10.05 -7.46
N ASN A 73 7.47 11.01 -7.46
CA ASN A 73 7.67 12.32 -8.09
C ASN A 73 8.88 13.08 -7.52
N HIS A 74 9.09 13.03 -6.21
CA HIS A 74 10.18 13.76 -5.55
C HIS A 74 11.55 13.08 -5.67
N TYR A 75 11.58 11.75 -5.77
CA TYR A 75 12.83 11.00 -5.88
C TYR A 75 13.26 10.79 -7.34
N LEU A 76 12.31 10.76 -8.27
CA LEU A 76 12.57 10.61 -9.70
C LEU A 76 12.88 11.97 -10.35
N SER A 77 14.09 12.48 -10.13
CA SER A 77 14.55 13.72 -10.77
C SER A 77 14.98 13.51 -12.22
N GLU A 78 15.00 14.59 -13.01
CA GLU A 78 15.49 14.54 -14.39
C GLU A 78 16.92 14.00 -14.45
N GLY A 79 17.18 13.06 -15.36
CA GLY A 79 18.50 12.45 -15.58
C GLY A 79 18.97 11.47 -14.51
N ILE A 80 18.16 11.18 -13.47
CA ILE A 80 18.55 10.19 -12.45
C ILE A 80 18.61 8.79 -13.06
N THR A 81 19.68 8.06 -12.76
CA THR A 81 19.77 6.64 -13.15
C THR A 81 18.89 5.79 -12.24
N LYS A 82 18.44 4.63 -12.73
CA LYS A 82 17.72 3.65 -11.90
C LYS A 82 18.53 3.27 -10.66
N ALA A 83 19.83 3.04 -10.80
CA ALA A 83 20.72 2.70 -9.70
C ALA A 83 20.77 3.80 -8.63
N ASP A 84 20.83 5.08 -9.05
CA ASP A 84 20.81 6.21 -8.12
C ASP A 84 19.45 6.39 -7.44
N PHE A 85 18.36 6.18 -8.16
CA PHE A 85 17.01 6.20 -7.59
C PHE A 85 16.85 5.13 -6.49
N ILE A 86 17.24 3.89 -6.79
CA ILE A 86 17.20 2.78 -5.84
C ILE A 86 18.06 3.10 -4.60
N ARG A 87 19.30 3.55 -4.82
CA ARG A 87 20.23 3.93 -3.74
C ARG A 87 19.65 5.03 -2.85
N ASP A 88 19.00 6.04 -3.41
CA ASP A 88 18.41 7.14 -2.66
C ASP A 88 17.19 6.71 -1.82
N ILE A 89 16.34 5.84 -2.37
CA ILE A 89 15.21 5.26 -1.63
C ILE A 89 15.71 4.36 -0.50
N GLU A 90 16.66 3.46 -0.78
CA GLU A 90 17.27 2.58 0.23
C GLU A 90 17.93 3.35 1.36
N SER A 91 18.68 4.40 1.01
CA SER A 91 19.36 5.26 2.00
C SER A 91 18.36 5.91 2.96
N TYR A 92 17.26 6.46 2.44
CA TYR A 92 16.24 7.08 3.28
C TYR A 92 15.51 6.05 4.14
N VAL A 93 15.06 4.92 3.56
CA VAL A 93 14.31 3.90 4.30
C VAL A 93 15.17 3.23 5.39
N LYS A 94 16.47 3.04 5.14
CA LYS A 94 17.40 2.45 6.12
C LYS A 94 17.64 3.33 7.33
N ASN A 95 17.67 4.65 7.14
CA ASN A 95 17.91 5.60 8.22
C ASN A 95 17.16 6.92 7.98
N PRO A 96 15.83 6.94 8.17
CA PRO A 96 15.04 8.13 7.86
C PRO A 96 15.37 9.24 8.85
N THR A 97 15.74 10.41 8.34
CA THR A 97 16.00 11.63 9.10
C THR A 97 15.42 12.82 8.36
N GLU A 98 15.29 13.96 9.03
CA GLU A 98 14.90 15.20 8.34
C GLU A 98 15.95 15.60 7.30
N ALA A 99 17.23 15.50 7.64
CA ALA A 99 18.35 15.96 6.81
C ALA A 99 18.53 15.17 5.50
N ASN A 100 18.17 13.89 5.48
CA ASN A 100 18.30 13.04 4.28
C ASN A 100 16.97 12.83 3.54
N SER A 101 15.91 13.55 3.90
CA SER A 101 14.65 13.51 3.16
C SER A 101 14.69 14.44 1.94
N LYS A 102 14.30 13.94 0.76
CA LYS A 102 14.01 14.78 -0.41
C LYS A 102 12.61 15.44 -0.34
N MET A 103 11.88 15.22 0.75
CA MET A 103 10.49 15.68 0.93
C MET A 103 10.32 16.46 2.24
N PRO A 104 11.00 17.61 2.42
CA PRO A 104 10.95 18.37 3.67
C PRO A 104 9.52 18.85 4.03
N GLY A 105 8.66 19.09 3.03
CA GLY A 105 7.24 19.39 3.27
C GLY A 105 6.47 18.23 3.88
N ALA A 106 6.78 16.99 3.48
CA ALA A 106 6.20 15.79 4.07
C ALA A 106 6.70 15.59 5.50
N VAL A 107 8.01 15.79 5.75
CA VAL A 107 8.58 15.72 7.10
C VAL A 107 7.94 16.73 8.03
N ARG A 108 7.76 17.99 7.60
CA ARG A 108 7.06 19.01 8.40
C ARG A 108 5.61 18.64 8.73
N ARG A 109 4.90 18.00 7.80
CA ARG A 109 3.48 17.67 7.95
C ARG A 109 3.25 16.40 8.77
N PHE A 110 4.02 15.35 8.51
CA PHE A 110 3.78 14.00 9.02
C PHE A 110 4.82 13.56 10.06
N GLY A 111 5.91 14.31 10.22
CA GLY A 111 7.10 13.86 10.93
C GLY A 111 8.01 13.00 10.05
N VAL A 112 9.13 12.56 10.62
CA VAL A 112 10.06 11.62 9.98
C VAL A 112 9.42 10.22 9.96
N MET A 113 9.56 9.52 8.84
CA MET A 113 9.12 8.13 8.71
C MET A 113 9.72 7.28 9.84
N PRO A 114 8.93 6.49 10.59
CA PRO A 114 9.47 5.59 11.60
C PRO A 114 10.46 4.62 10.98
N LYS A 115 11.57 4.37 11.69
CA LYS A 115 12.55 3.38 11.26
C LYS A 115 11.93 1.98 11.29
N ALA A 116 12.16 1.21 10.24
CA ALA A 116 11.76 -0.18 10.14
C ALA A 116 12.91 -0.98 9.51
N GLN A 117 13.04 -2.26 9.86
CA GLN A 117 13.96 -3.14 9.14
C GLN A 117 13.14 -4.00 8.19
N TYR A 118 13.62 -4.08 6.96
CA TYR A 118 13.01 -4.90 5.93
C TYR A 118 13.92 -6.09 5.62
N PRO A 119 13.35 -7.20 5.14
CA PRO A 119 14.13 -8.30 4.59
C PRO A 119 15.06 -7.84 3.45
N GLU A 120 16.02 -8.71 3.12
CA GLU A 120 17.02 -8.41 2.10
C GLU A 120 16.37 -8.21 0.71
N ASN A 121 16.88 -7.25 -0.06
CA ASN A 121 16.40 -6.89 -1.40
C ASN A 121 14.94 -6.38 -1.48
N THR A 122 14.22 -6.25 -0.35
CA THR A 122 12.83 -5.80 -0.34
C THR A 122 12.70 -4.38 -0.85
N ILE A 123 13.47 -3.46 -0.26
CA ILE A 123 13.45 -2.05 -0.65
C ILE A 123 14.00 -1.87 -2.07
N THR A 124 15.01 -2.65 -2.45
CA THR A 124 15.56 -2.69 -3.81
C THR A 124 14.48 -3.01 -4.85
N GLN A 125 13.72 -4.09 -4.63
CA GLN A 125 12.65 -4.51 -5.55
C GLN A 125 11.50 -3.51 -5.60
N ILE A 126 11.13 -2.93 -4.45
CA ILE A 126 10.13 -1.88 -4.37
C ILE A 126 10.57 -0.66 -5.18
N ALA A 127 11.82 -0.20 -5.00
CA ALA A 127 12.34 0.95 -5.71
C ALA A 127 12.49 0.70 -7.22
N ASP A 128 12.93 -0.49 -7.62
CA ASP A 128 12.98 -0.92 -9.02
C ASP A 128 11.61 -0.86 -9.69
N TYR A 129 10.57 -1.39 -9.02
CA TYR A 129 9.18 -1.28 -9.47
C TYR A 129 8.70 0.17 -9.60
N ILE A 130 8.94 0.98 -8.55
CA ILE A 130 8.49 2.38 -8.53
C ILE A 130 9.16 3.18 -9.65
N PHE A 131 10.42 2.89 -10.00
CA PHE A 131 11.12 3.57 -11.08
C PHE A 131 10.44 3.32 -12.43
N ASP A 132 10.23 2.06 -12.79
CA ASP A 132 9.79 1.67 -14.15
C ASP A 132 8.30 1.85 -14.41
N TYR A 133 7.44 1.74 -13.39
CA TYR A 133 5.99 1.58 -13.59
C TYR A 133 5.16 2.74 -13.05
N ASP A 134 4.03 3.04 -13.71
CA ASP A 134 2.99 3.90 -13.16
C ASP A 134 2.44 3.25 -11.87
N ILE A 135 2.36 4.00 -10.78
CA ILE A 135 1.83 3.50 -9.51
C ILE A 135 0.49 4.13 -9.17
N ASP A 136 -0.34 3.37 -8.45
CA ASP A 136 -1.64 3.83 -8.01
C ASP A 136 -1.49 5.09 -7.12
N GLN A 137 -2.42 6.02 -7.28
CA GLN A 137 -2.40 7.32 -6.60
C GLN A 137 -3.81 7.74 -6.20
N PRO A 138 -3.96 8.56 -5.14
CA PRO A 138 -5.26 9.06 -4.71
C PRO A 138 -5.94 9.90 -5.77
N GLU A 139 -7.28 9.88 -5.80
CA GLU A 139 -8.08 10.64 -6.77
C GLU A 139 -7.79 12.14 -6.71
N TRP A 140 -7.57 12.69 -5.50
CA TRP A 140 -7.27 14.10 -5.26
C TRP A 140 -5.83 14.51 -5.63
N PHE A 141 -4.93 13.56 -5.91
CA PHE A 141 -3.50 13.82 -6.01
C PHE A 141 -3.13 14.73 -7.18
N ASP A 142 -3.76 14.54 -8.34
CA ASP A 142 -3.45 15.34 -9.52
C ASP A 142 -3.78 16.82 -9.30
N ASP A 143 -4.90 17.12 -8.67
CA ASP A 143 -5.35 18.49 -8.42
C ASP A 143 -4.52 19.16 -7.33
N HIS A 144 -4.19 18.43 -6.26
CA HIS A 144 -3.28 18.91 -5.23
C HIS A 144 -1.91 19.33 -5.79
N VAL A 145 -1.35 18.56 -6.73
CA VAL A 145 -0.05 18.90 -7.35
C VAL A 145 -0.15 20.15 -8.24
N LYS A 146 -1.29 20.36 -8.92
CA LYS A 146 -1.53 21.58 -9.72
C LYS A 146 -1.62 22.81 -8.82
N GLU A 147 -2.35 22.71 -7.71
CA GLU A 147 -2.52 23.81 -6.74
C GLU A 147 -1.20 24.25 -6.10
N GLN A 148 -0.28 23.32 -5.86
CA GLN A 148 1.06 23.61 -5.32
C GLN A 148 2.05 24.15 -6.37
N GLY A 149 1.57 24.48 -7.58
CA GLY A 149 2.36 25.09 -8.65
C GLY A 149 3.39 24.14 -9.28
N GLY A 150 3.15 22.82 -9.23
CA GLY A 150 4.00 21.82 -9.89
C GLY A 150 5.44 21.68 -9.34
N LYS A 151 5.76 22.31 -8.20
CA LYS A 151 7.09 22.22 -7.59
C LYS A 151 7.35 20.80 -7.11
N GLY A 152 8.31 20.11 -7.75
CA GLY A 152 8.66 18.71 -7.46
C GLY A 152 8.26 17.70 -8.54
N LEU A 153 7.84 18.15 -9.72
CA LEU A 153 7.58 17.28 -10.87
C LEU A 153 8.89 16.86 -11.54
N GLY A 154 9.35 15.63 -11.30
CA GLY A 154 10.06 14.89 -12.33
C GLY A 154 9.18 14.75 -13.57
N ASN A 155 9.76 14.90 -14.77
CA ASN A 155 9.06 14.86 -16.05
C ASN A 155 8.28 13.54 -16.22
N MET A 156 6.98 13.54 -15.89
CA MET A 156 6.05 12.47 -16.25
C MET A 156 5.00 13.02 -17.21
N ASN A 157 4.92 12.41 -18.40
CA ASN A 157 3.90 12.65 -19.40
C ASN A 157 2.51 12.32 -18.81
N ARG A 158 1.80 13.35 -18.35
CA ARG A 158 0.44 13.25 -17.81
C ARG A 158 -0.57 13.51 -18.93
N SER A 159 -0.81 12.52 -19.77
CA SER A 159 -1.93 12.52 -20.72
C SER A 159 -2.84 11.32 -20.46
N GLY A 160 -4.01 11.60 -19.89
CA GLY A 160 -5.26 10.85 -20.07
C GLY A 160 -5.35 9.41 -19.53
N LYS A 161 -5.61 9.20 -18.23
CA LYS A 161 -5.98 7.86 -17.69
C LYS A 161 -7.03 7.85 -16.58
N GLN A 162 -7.97 8.80 -16.52
CA GLN A 162 -9.05 8.71 -15.52
C GLN A 162 -10.09 7.63 -15.86
N ASN A 163 -10.41 7.40 -17.14
CA ASN A 163 -11.39 6.39 -17.56
C ASN A 163 -10.83 4.95 -17.68
N MET A 164 -9.51 4.77 -17.63
CA MET A 164 -8.87 3.44 -17.75
C MET A 164 -8.72 2.71 -16.41
N LYS A 165 -8.76 3.41 -15.27
CA LYS A 165 -8.56 2.82 -13.94
C LYS A 165 -9.71 1.93 -13.46
N LYS A 166 -10.97 2.27 -13.79
CA LYS A 166 -12.14 1.50 -13.33
C LYS A 166 -12.24 0.12 -13.98
N GLN A 167 -11.94 0.01 -15.27
CA GLN A 167 -11.96 -1.28 -15.98
C GLN A 167 -10.79 -2.18 -15.55
N GLN A 168 -9.62 -1.60 -15.27
CA GLN A 168 -8.45 -2.32 -14.76
C GLN A 168 -8.62 -2.77 -13.30
N ALA A 169 -9.29 -1.98 -12.44
CA ALA A 169 -9.57 -2.36 -11.05
C ALA A 169 -10.57 -3.52 -10.97
N PHE A 170 -11.62 -3.52 -11.82
CA PHE A 170 -12.61 -4.60 -11.87
C PHE A 170 -12.01 -5.92 -12.37
N LEU A 171 -11.17 -5.89 -13.42
CA LEU A 171 -10.47 -7.09 -13.90
C LEU A 171 -9.40 -7.60 -12.92
N ARG A 172 -8.81 -6.72 -12.10
CA ARG A 172 -7.84 -7.09 -11.05
C ARG A 172 -8.49 -7.86 -9.91
N ASP A 173 -9.70 -7.49 -9.46
CA ASP A 173 -10.38 -8.19 -8.36
C ASP A 173 -10.89 -9.59 -8.75
N SER A 174 -11.19 -9.85 -10.03
CA SER A 174 -11.67 -11.15 -10.50
C SER A 174 -10.58 -12.20 -10.77
N ALA A 175 -9.29 -11.85 -10.65
CA ALA A 175 -8.16 -12.72 -11.01
C ALA A 175 -7.15 -12.92 -9.87
N MET A 176 -7.45 -12.46 -8.64
CA MET A 176 -6.53 -12.60 -7.51
C MET A 176 -6.47 -14.04 -7.01
N SER A 177 -5.27 -14.52 -6.71
CA SER A 177 -5.09 -15.74 -5.94
C SER A 177 -5.61 -15.55 -4.51
N TYR A 178 -5.96 -16.65 -3.84
CA TYR A 178 -6.38 -16.62 -2.44
C TYR A 178 -5.34 -16.00 -1.49
N GLU A 179 -4.06 -16.20 -1.79
CA GLU A 179 -2.97 -15.53 -1.06
C GLU A 179 -3.07 -14.01 -1.19
N GLU A 180 -3.32 -13.50 -2.39
CA GLU A 180 -3.42 -12.07 -2.65
C GLU A 180 -4.68 -11.48 -2.01
N ILE A 181 -5.80 -12.21 -2.02
CA ILE A 181 -7.05 -11.81 -1.33
C ILE A 181 -6.79 -11.71 0.18
N GLY A 182 -6.22 -12.75 0.79
CA GLY A 182 -5.90 -12.75 2.22
C GLY A 182 -4.91 -11.66 2.61
N LEU A 183 -3.89 -11.39 1.79
CA LEU A 183 -2.97 -10.28 2.00
C LEU A 183 -3.67 -8.92 1.88
N LYS A 184 -4.53 -8.72 0.88
CA LYS A 184 -5.34 -7.50 0.74
C LYS A 184 -6.18 -7.27 1.99
N TYR A 185 -6.80 -8.32 2.54
CA TYR A 185 -7.62 -8.26 3.75
C TYR A 185 -6.79 -7.91 5.00
N ALA A 186 -5.68 -8.60 5.21
CA ALA A 186 -4.76 -8.33 6.31
C ALA A 186 -4.20 -6.90 6.26
N MET A 187 -3.68 -6.48 5.10
CA MET A 187 -2.98 -5.20 4.96
C MET A 187 -3.92 -4.00 5.00
N SER A 188 -5.11 -4.10 4.40
CA SER A 188 -6.11 -3.03 4.51
C SER A 188 -6.66 -2.89 5.93
N THR A 189 -6.86 -4.00 6.64
CA THR A 189 -7.25 -3.97 8.07
C THR A 189 -6.13 -3.38 8.93
N GLN A 190 -4.87 -3.76 8.66
CA GLN A 190 -3.71 -3.18 9.32
C GLN A 190 -3.58 -1.68 9.08
N ALA A 191 -3.85 -1.22 7.86
CA ALA A 191 -3.83 0.19 7.49
C ALA A 191 -4.90 0.98 8.27
N GLU A 192 -6.12 0.47 8.38
CA GLU A 192 -7.19 1.15 9.11
C GLU A 192 -6.91 1.22 10.62
N LEU A 193 -6.45 0.11 11.21
CA LEU A 193 -6.02 0.11 12.62
C LEU A 193 -4.83 1.05 12.86
N GLY A 194 -3.84 1.02 11.97
CA GLY A 194 -2.64 1.85 12.03
C GLY A 194 -2.97 3.34 11.91
N LYS A 195 -3.85 3.72 10.99
CA LYS A 195 -4.34 5.09 10.79
C LYS A 195 -4.98 5.64 12.06
N ASN A 196 -5.95 4.91 12.63
CA ASN A 196 -6.65 5.36 13.83
C ASN A 196 -5.73 5.41 15.07
N LEU A 197 -4.84 4.41 15.21
CA LEU A 197 -3.85 4.37 16.28
C LEU A 197 -2.87 5.55 16.18
N MET A 198 -2.25 5.74 15.02
CA MET A 198 -1.28 6.82 14.80
C MET A 198 -1.91 8.19 14.92
N GLY A 199 -3.11 8.38 14.39
CA GLY A 199 -3.87 9.62 14.58
C GLY A 199 -4.14 9.91 16.06
N THR A 200 -4.43 8.88 16.86
CA THR A 200 -4.61 9.02 18.31
C THR A 200 -3.30 9.37 19.02
N ILE A 201 -2.21 8.68 18.71
CA ILE A 201 -0.88 8.97 19.28
C ILE A 201 -0.46 10.41 18.98
N GLN A 202 -0.60 10.85 17.73
CA GLN A 202 -0.21 12.20 17.30
C GLN A 202 -1.04 13.29 17.99
N LYS A 203 -2.35 13.07 18.16
CA LYS A 203 -3.27 14.08 18.71
C LYS A 203 -3.35 14.09 20.24
N LYS A 204 -3.24 12.92 20.87
CA LYS A 204 -3.55 12.71 22.30
C LYS A 204 -2.46 11.99 23.09
N GLY A 205 -1.38 11.56 22.43
CA GLY A 205 -0.27 10.84 23.05
C GLY A 205 -0.53 9.34 23.27
N THR A 206 0.52 8.64 23.69
CA THR A 206 0.55 7.18 23.84
C THR A 206 -0.41 6.66 24.92
N LEU A 207 -0.66 7.42 25.99
CA LEU A 207 -1.58 7.02 27.05
C LEU A 207 -3.01 6.83 26.52
N ALA A 208 -3.52 7.80 25.75
CA ALA A 208 -4.83 7.70 25.09
C ALA A 208 -4.88 6.59 24.03
N ALA A 209 -3.75 6.24 23.42
CA ALA A 209 -3.66 5.16 22.46
C ALA A 209 -3.90 3.77 23.09
N VAL A 210 -3.55 3.58 24.37
CA VAL A 210 -3.85 2.33 25.10
C VAL A 210 -5.35 2.12 25.26
N GLU A 211 -6.08 3.18 25.61
CA GLU A 211 -7.55 3.18 25.72
C GLU A 211 -8.20 2.91 24.36
N PHE A 212 -7.72 3.59 23.30
CA PHE A 212 -8.16 3.33 21.94
C PHE A 212 -8.00 1.85 21.56
N CYS A 213 -6.85 1.25 21.85
CA CYS A 213 -6.61 -0.17 21.58
C CYS A 213 -7.56 -1.08 22.36
N ASN A 214 -7.98 -0.68 23.56
CA ASN A 214 -8.89 -1.46 24.42
C ASN A 214 -10.33 -1.41 23.93
N VAL A 215 -10.80 -0.24 23.50
CA VAL A 215 -12.21 0.00 23.17
C VAL A 215 -12.49 -0.15 21.69
N ALA A 216 -11.63 0.41 20.82
CA ALA A 216 -11.95 0.60 19.40
C ALA A 216 -11.32 -0.44 18.46
N ALA A 217 -10.23 -1.11 18.85
CA ALA A 217 -9.51 -1.99 17.93
C ALA A 217 -10.32 -3.22 17.49
N TYR A 218 -11.17 -3.77 18.35
CA TYR A 218 -12.05 -4.90 18.00
C TYR A 218 -13.20 -4.45 17.08
N PRO A 219 -14.01 -3.42 17.43
CA PRO A 219 -15.02 -2.89 16.53
C PRO A 219 -14.50 -2.51 15.13
N LEU A 220 -13.28 -1.98 15.04
CA LEU A 220 -12.66 -1.70 13.75
C LEU A 220 -12.33 -2.97 12.96
N THR A 221 -11.82 -4.01 13.63
CA THR A 221 -11.56 -5.31 12.98
C THR A 221 -12.85 -5.97 12.52
N ASP A 222 -13.93 -5.87 13.32
CA ASP A 222 -15.26 -6.38 12.97
C ASP A 222 -15.86 -5.61 11.78
N SER A 223 -15.69 -4.28 11.75
CA SER A 223 -16.10 -3.46 10.60
C SER A 223 -15.38 -3.89 9.32
N MET A 224 -14.06 -4.13 9.39
CA MET A 224 -13.30 -4.61 8.24
C MET A 224 -13.73 -6.02 7.81
N SER A 225 -14.10 -6.88 8.76
CA SER A 225 -14.68 -8.21 8.48
C SER A 225 -15.96 -8.09 7.65
N VAL A 226 -16.84 -7.15 8.00
CA VAL A 226 -18.08 -6.86 7.23
C VAL A 226 -17.76 -6.30 5.85
N VAL A 227 -16.88 -5.31 5.75
CA VAL A 227 -16.49 -4.67 4.47
C VAL A 227 -15.91 -5.68 3.49
N GLN A 228 -15.17 -6.66 3.99
CA GLN A 228 -14.44 -7.64 3.18
C GLN A 228 -15.20 -8.96 3.02
N ASN A 229 -16.37 -9.10 3.65
CA ASN A 229 -17.11 -10.37 3.72
C ASN A 229 -16.20 -11.55 4.14
N ALA A 230 -15.42 -11.33 5.19
CA ALA A 230 -14.43 -12.29 5.69
C ALA A 230 -14.43 -12.30 7.23
N ASN A 231 -14.04 -13.41 7.86
CA ASN A 231 -13.74 -13.41 9.28
C ASN A 231 -12.28 -12.98 9.48
N ILE A 232 -12.04 -11.84 10.12
CA ILE A 232 -10.68 -11.32 10.32
C ILE A 232 -10.35 -11.33 11.81
N LYS A 233 -9.29 -12.02 12.18
CA LYS A 233 -8.78 -12.08 13.55
C LYS A 233 -7.30 -11.75 13.62
N ARG A 234 -6.89 -11.25 14.77
CA ARG A 234 -5.48 -11.13 15.17
C ARG A 234 -5.26 -12.00 16.37
N VAL A 235 -4.40 -13.01 16.24
CA VAL A 235 -4.10 -13.94 17.33
C VAL A 235 -2.62 -13.93 17.68
N SER A 236 -2.27 -14.36 18.88
CA SER A 236 -0.92 -14.31 19.41
C SER A 236 -0.66 -15.40 20.44
N ASP A 237 0.60 -15.79 20.54
CA ASP A 237 1.13 -16.63 21.62
C ASP A 237 1.42 -15.85 22.92
N LYS A 238 1.35 -14.51 22.86
CA LYS A 238 1.46 -13.58 24.00
C LYS A 238 0.39 -12.47 23.86
N PRO A 239 -0.89 -12.80 24.07
CA PRO A 239 -1.98 -11.85 23.84
C PRO A 239 -1.98 -10.70 24.86
N ARG A 240 -2.48 -9.53 24.43
CA ARG A 240 -2.80 -8.42 25.36
C ARG A 240 -4.21 -8.57 25.90
N ASN A 241 -5.12 -8.85 24.98
CA ASN A 241 -6.49 -9.25 25.29
C ASN A 241 -6.56 -10.78 25.15
N PRO A 242 -6.96 -11.52 26.20
CA PRO A 242 -7.08 -12.98 26.17
C PRO A 242 -7.88 -13.55 24.99
N ASN A 243 -8.84 -12.80 24.44
CA ASN A 243 -9.62 -13.22 23.26
C ASN A 243 -8.76 -13.40 21.99
N ASN A 244 -7.54 -12.87 21.98
CA ASN A 244 -6.58 -13.04 20.90
C ASN A 244 -5.60 -14.20 21.14
N GLN A 245 -5.91 -15.11 22.07
CA GLN A 245 -5.09 -16.30 22.29
C GLN A 245 -5.08 -17.18 21.03
N ALA A 246 -3.90 -17.46 20.49
CA ALA A 246 -3.73 -18.38 19.37
C ALA A 246 -4.05 -19.82 19.76
N ASN A 247 -4.72 -20.54 18.85
CA ASN A 247 -4.96 -21.97 18.98
C ASN A 247 -3.70 -22.81 18.64
N ASN A 248 -3.77 -24.14 18.85
CA ASN A 248 -2.63 -25.04 18.67
C ASN A 248 -2.02 -25.01 17.25
N GLN A 249 -2.83 -24.79 16.22
CA GLN A 249 -2.34 -24.70 14.83
C GLN A 249 -1.70 -23.34 14.57
N GLU A 250 -2.36 -22.27 14.99
CA GLU A 250 -1.88 -20.89 14.90
C GLU A 250 -0.54 -20.71 15.64
N LEU A 251 -0.34 -21.37 16.79
CA LEU A 251 0.93 -21.38 17.51
C LEU A 251 2.09 -21.95 16.67
N LYS A 252 1.85 -22.98 15.86
CA LYS A 252 2.87 -23.54 14.95
C LYS A 252 3.24 -22.53 13.86
N TYR A 253 2.24 -21.85 13.29
CA TYR A 253 2.48 -20.81 12.28
C TYR A 253 3.20 -19.59 12.85
N ILE A 254 2.83 -19.16 14.07
CA ILE A 254 3.57 -18.10 14.77
C ILE A 254 5.05 -18.50 14.93
N ALA A 255 5.34 -19.74 15.33
CA ALA A 255 6.72 -20.23 15.45
C ALA A 255 7.45 -20.25 14.09
N GLN A 256 6.78 -20.68 13.02
CA GLN A 256 7.33 -20.66 11.66
C GLN A 256 7.65 -19.23 11.20
N PHE A 257 6.74 -18.28 11.41
CA PHE A 257 6.98 -16.88 11.06
C PHE A 257 8.10 -16.27 11.90
N LYS A 258 8.17 -16.56 13.20
CA LYS A 258 9.28 -16.14 14.06
C LYS A 258 10.63 -16.60 13.50
N ALA A 259 10.73 -17.85 13.07
CA ALA A 259 11.95 -18.37 12.45
C ALA A 259 12.29 -17.65 11.13
N SER A 260 11.30 -17.40 10.26
CA SER A 260 11.50 -16.69 9.00
C SER A 260 11.99 -15.25 9.21
N VAL A 261 11.33 -14.51 10.10
CA VAL A 261 11.66 -13.11 10.41
C VAL A 261 13.01 -13.01 11.11
N ALA A 262 13.33 -13.91 12.05
CA ALA A 262 14.64 -13.97 12.69
C ALA A 262 15.77 -14.25 11.67
N ALA A 263 15.48 -15.02 10.62
CA ALA A 263 16.39 -15.26 9.51
C ALA A 263 16.40 -14.12 8.46
N LYS A 264 15.71 -13.00 8.70
CA LYS A 264 15.57 -11.85 7.79
C LYS A 264 15.03 -12.22 6.41
N LYS A 265 14.21 -13.28 6.34
CA LYS A 265 13.53 -13.71 5.12
C LYS A 265 12.14 -13.11 5.04
N GLU A 266 11.72 -12.76 3.84
CA GLU A 266 10.34 -12.35 3.57
C GLU A 266 9.37 -13.44 4.03
N PRO A 267 8.42 -13.11 4.93
CA PRO A 267 7.41 -14.07 5.33
C PRO A 267 6.52 -14.45 4.14
N LYS A 268 6.38 -15.75 3.90
CA LYS A 268 5.42 -16.29 2.94
C LYS A 268 4.10 -16.57 3.65
N ALA A 269 3.00 -16.07 3.11
CA ALA A 269 1.68 -16.37 3.64
C ALA A 269 1.41 -17.89 3.65
N ILE A 270 0.56 -18.30 4.57
CA ILE A 270 0.09 -19.68 4.66
C ILE A 270 -1.38 -19.66 4.26
N VAL A 271 -1.72 -20.48 3.26
CA VAL A 271 -3.08 -20.63 2.75
C VAL A 271 -3.47 -22.10 2.91
N GLU A 272 -4.57 -22.34 3.62
CA GLU A 272 -5.21 -23.64 3.75
C GLU A 272 -6.58 -23.56 3.08
N GLU A 273 -6.90 -24.55 2.26
CA GLU A 273 -8.16 -24.58 1.52
C GLU A 273 -9.00 -25.79 1.95
N THR A 274 -10.30 -25.57 2.11
CA THR A 274 -11.32 -26.63 2.12
C THR A 274 -12.15 -26.53 0.83
N ASP A 275 -13.24 -27.27 0.72
CA ASP A 275 -14.10 -27.21 -0.47
C ASP A 275 -14.77 -25.83 -0.63
N ASP A 276 -15.22 -25.22 0.48
CA ASP A 276 -16.01 -23.98 0.46
C ASP A 276 -15.26 -22.75 1.00
N THR A 277 -14.22 -22.96 1.82
CA THR A 277 -13.56 -21.87 2.56
C THR A 277 -12.06 -21.87 2.36
N VAL A 278 -11.49 -20.67 2.44
CA VAL A 278 -10.06 -20.42 2.49
C VAL A 278 -9.71 -19.89 3.87
N GLN A 279 -8.64 -20.43 4.44
CA GLN A 279 -8.02 -19.92 5.65
C GLN A 279 -6.62 -19.37 5.32
N PHE A 280 -6.39 -18.13 5.71
CA PHE A 280 -5.18 -17.37 5.42
C PHE A 280 -4.50 -16.92 6.71
N TYR A 281 -3.16 -17.01 6.74
CA TYR A 281 -2.34 -16.53 7.84
C TYR A 281 -1.14 -15.71 7.38
N TYR A 282 -0.86 -14.62 8.10
CA TYR A 282 0.28 -13.74 7.83
C TYR A 282 0.78 -13.06 9.12
N PRO A 283 2.10 -12.84 9.30
CA PRO A 283 2.61 -12.32 10.57
C PRO A 283 2.34 -10.84 10.75
N ILE A 284 2.23 -10.46 12.02
CA ILE A 284 2.22 -9.08 12.50
C ILE A 284 3.57 -8.83 13.15
N SER A 285 4.42 -8.05 12.48
CA SER A 285 5.76 -7.72 12.97
C SER A 285 5.78 -6.38 13.71
N THR A 286 6.58 -6.28 14.77
CA THR A 286 6.79 -5.05 15.52
C THR A 286 7.72 -4.08 14.78
N ASN A 287 7.48 -2.78 14.97
CA ASN A 287 8.40 -1.70 14.59
C ASN A 287 8.58 -0.74 15.78
N THR A 288 9.34 0.35 15.61
CA THR A 288 9.65 1.30 16.70
C THR A 288 8.39 1.85 17.41
N MET A 289 7.32 2.16 16.67
CA MET A 289 6.07 2.67 17.27
C MET A 289 5.36 1.60 18.11
N CYS A 290 5.40 0.32 17.72
CA CYS A 290 4.84 -0.78 18.52
C CYS A 290 5.50 -0.86 19.90
N LEU A 291 6.80 -0.57 19.97
CA LEU A 291 7.58 -0.75 21.20
C LEU A 291 7.22 0.24 22.30
N GLN A 292 6.52 1.33 21.98
CA GLN A 292 6.00 2.26 23.00
C GLN A 292 5.01 1.59 23.96
N CYS A 293 4.35 0.50 23.54
CA CYS A 293 3.37 -0.23 24.34
C CYS A 293 3.68 -1.74 24.48
N HIS A 294 4.51 -2.29 23.59
CA HIS A 294 4.86 -3.71 23.54
C HIS A 294 6.35 -3.97 23.82
N GLY A 295 7.17 -2.93 23.95
CA GLY A 295 8.62 -3.05 24.08
C GLY A 295 9.09 -3.52 25.47
N LYS A 296 10.40 -3.60 25.63
CA LYS A 296 11.06 -3.82 26.94
C LYS A 296 11.02 -2.57 27.83
N ASN A 297 11.11 -1.39 27.22
CA ASN A 297 11.15 -0.11 27.91
C ASN A 297 9.85 0.65 27.58
N ILE A 298 8.87 0.56 28.47
CA ILE A 298 7.57 1.24 28.34
C ILE A 298 7.52 2.34 29.41
N GLU A 299 7.05 3.53 29.02
CA GLU A 299 6.88 4.65 29.94
C GLU A 299 6.01 4.25 31.16
N PRO A 300 6.39 4.62 32.40
CA PRO A 300 5.71 4.12 33.61
C PRO A 300 4.20 4.34 33.63
N GLU A 301 3.72 5.52 33.19
CA GLU A 301 2.29 5.83 33.15
C GLU A 301 1.54 5.01 32.08
N VAL A 302 2.19 4.75 30.94
CA VAL A 302 1.64 3.88 29.89
C VAL A 302 1.55 2.44 30.40
N TYR A 303 2.60 1.95 31.06
CA TYR A 303 2.62 0.60 31.63
C TYR A 303 1.56 0.42 32.72
N LYS A 304 1.39 1.42 33.59
CA LYS A 304 0.34 1.43 34.61
C LYS A 304 -1.06 1.36 33.98
N SER A 305 -1.33 2.13 32.93
CA SER A 305 -2.59 2.07 32.18
C SER A 305 -2.82 0.71 31.52
N ILE A 306 -1.78 0.13 30.90
CA ILE A 306 -1.84 -1.23 30.33
C ILE A 306 -2.23 -2.24 31.40
N LYS A 307 -1.59 -2.24 32.57
CA LYS A 307 -1.91 -3.17 33.66
C LYS A 307 -3.33 -2.99 34.21
N ALA A 308 -3.85 -1.77 34.24
CA ALA A 308 -5.22 -1.49 34.68
C ALA A 308 -6.26 -1.99 33.67
N LEU A 309 -6.06 -1.73 32.38
CA LEU A 309 -6.99 -2.11 31.32
C LEU A 309 -6.86 -3.58 30.89
N TYR A 310 -5.70 -4.18 31.09
CA TYR A 310 -5.36 -5.56 30.72
C TYR A 310 -4.63 -6.28 31.86
N PRO A 311 -5.35 -6.75 32.90
CA PRO A 311 -4.72 -7.42 34.04
C PRO A 311 -3.90 -8.66 33.67
N MET A 312 -4.35 -9.38 32.64
CA MET A 312 -3.74 -10.61 32.08
C MET A 312 -2.84 -10.33 30.86
N ASP A 313 -2.34 -9.11 30.69
CA ASP A 313 -1.47 -8.78 29.56
C ASP A 313 -0.16 -9.59 29.56
N GLU A 314 0.16 -10.19 28.41
CA GLU A 314 1.44 -10.85 28.15
C GLU A 314 2.26 -10.16 27.06
N ALA A 315 1.69 -9.15 26.41
CA ALA A 315 2.19 -8.57 25.17
C ALA A 315 3.31 -7.53 25.36
N ILE A 316 4.29 -7.81 26.20
CA ILE A 316 5.41 -6.92 26.51
C ILE A 316 6.76 -7.59 26.23
N GLY A 317 7.82 -6.78 26.23
CA GLY A 317 9.21 -7.25 26.11
C GLY A 317 9.68 -7.48 24.67
N TYR A 318 8.92 -7.02 23.68
CA TYR A 318 9.29 -7.15 22.27
C TYR A 318 10.46 -6.21 21.90
N MET A 319 11.15 -6.57 20.83
CA MET A 319 12.14 -5.77 20.12
C MET A 319 11.63 -5.42 18.71
N GLU A 320 12.38 -4.63 17.96
CA GLU A 320 12.03 -4.31 16.57
C GLU A 320 12.11 -5.57 15.69
N ASN A 321 11.15 -5.72 14.77
CA ASN A 321 11.05 -6.82 13.81
C ASN A 321 10.94 -8.19 14.47
N GLU A 322 10.15 -8.27 15.54
CA GLU A 322 9.71 -9.53 16.12
C GLU A 322 8.26 -9.80 15.76
N VAL A 323 7.89 -11.08 15.63
CA VAL A 323 6.51 -11.47 15.37
C VAL A 323 5.70 -11.33 16.66
N ARG A 324 4.80 -10.34 16.67
CA ARG A 324 3.84 -10.05 17.74
C ARG A 324 2.69 -11.04 17.75
N GLY A 325 2.30 -11.54 16.58
CA GLY A 325 1.17 -12.43 16.38
C GLY A 325 0.96 -12.65 14.88
N ILE A 326 -0.21 -13.15 14.52
CA ILE A 326 -0.59 -13.39 13.11
C ILE A 326 -2.00 -12.86 12.86
N TRP A 327 -2.23 -12.43 11.63
CA TRP A 327 -3.54 -12.39 11.03
C TRP A 327 -4.03 -13.82 10.82
N SER A 328 -5.29 -14.08 11.16
CA SER A 328 -6.02 -15.33 10.94
C SER A 328 -7.32 -14.95 10.26
N ILE A 329 -7.41 -15.21 8.95
CA ILE A 329 -8.48 -14.71 8.10
C ILE A 329 -9.15 -15.86 7.38
N SER A 330 -10.48 -15.98 7.48
CA SER A 330 -11.25 -16.95 6.71
C SER A 330 -12.24 -16.26 5.78
N PHE A 331 -12.40 -16.76 4.56
CA PHE A 331 -13.37 -16.26 3.58
C PHE A 331 -13.82 -17.37 2.64
N ASP A 332 -14.98 -17.18 2.04
CA ASP A 332 -15.56 -18.13 1.08
C ASP A 332 -14.85 -18.02 -0.28
N LYS A 333 -14.82 -19.13 -1.03
CA LYS A 333 -14.17 -19.21 -2.35
C LYS A 333 -14.86 -18.42 -3.46
#